data_AF-A0A6P1AHY7-F1
#
_entry.id   AF-A0A6P1AHY7-F1
#
_cell.length_a   1.000
_cell.length_b   1.000
_cell.length_c   1.000
_cell.angle_alpha   90.00
_cell.angle_beta   90.00
_cell.angle_gamma   90.00
#
_symmetry.space_group_name_H-M   'P 1'
#
loop_
_entity.id
_entity.type
_entity.pdbx_description
1 polymer ?
#
loop_
_entity_poly.entity_id
_entity_poly.type
_entity_poly.pdbx_seq_one_letter_code
_entity_poly.pdbx_strand_id
1 'polypeptide(L)' 'MPTEAQMLKCIVLCQVLSNCYRSIELFRYDSERKEIFLIAGKQGTIEITIFANGEWRYDVA' A
#
# COMPACT_ATOMS: atom_id res chain seq x y z
N MET A 1 6.18 -2.84 -13.84
CA MET A 1 6.97 -2.72 -12.59
C MET A 1 6.55 -1.43 -11.91
N PRO A 2 6.45 -1.38 -10.58
CA PRO A 2 6.19 -0.12 -9.88
C PRO A 2 7.25 0.94 -10.18
N THR A 3 6.87 2.22 -10.09
CA THR A 3 7.82 3.33 -10.19
C THR A 3 8.68 3.45 -8.93
N GLU A 4 9.80 4.15 -9.00
CA GLU A 4 10.62 4.46 -7.81
C GLU A 4 9.83 5.20 -6.74
N ALA A 5 8.97 6.14 -7.15
CA ALA A 5 8.08 6.87 -6.24
C ALA A 5 7.11 5.93 -5.52
N GLN A 6 6.53 4.95 -6.22
CA GLN A 6 5.69 3.91 -5.64
C GLN A 6 6.46 3.02 -4.67
N MET A 7 7.64 2.55 -5.06
CA MET A 7 8.48 1.69 -4.22
C MET A 7 8.86 2.39 -2.92
N LEU A 8 9.33 3.64 -3.00
CA LEU A 8 9.68 4.44 -1.84
C LEU A 8 8.45 4.66 -0.94
N LYS A 9 7.31 5.06 -1.52
CA LYS A 9 6.08 5.28 -0.74
C LYS A 9 5.60 4.00 -0.07
N CYS A 10 5.67 2.86 -0.76
CA CYS A 10 5.30 1.57 -0.23
C CYS A 10 6.14 1.20 1.00
N ILE A 11 7.47 1.38 0.94
CA ILE A 11 8.34 1.08 2.09
C ILE A 11 8.00 1.97 3.29
N VAL A 12 7.75 3.27 3.06
CA VAL A 12 7.34 4.20 4.12
C VAL A 12 6.03 3.74 4.78
N LEU A 13 5.01 3.39 3.98
CA LEU A 13 3.72 2.95 4.51
C LEU A 13 3.81 1.60 5.24
N CYS A 14 4.55 0.64 4.70
CA CYS A 14 4.81 -0.64 5.36
C CYS A 14 5.50 -0.45 6.72
N GLN A 15 6.44 0.48 6.82
CA GLN A 15 7.10 0.82 8.09
C GLN A 15 6.13 1.44 9.10
N VAL A 16 5.26 2.36 8.67
CA VAL A 16 4.21 2.93 9.53
C VAL A 16 3.26 1.85 10.04
N LEU A 17 2.79 0.97 9.15
CA LEU A 17 1.92 -0.16 9.52
C LEU A 17 2.61 -1.08 10.55
N SER A 18 3.89 -1.37 10.32
CA SER A 18 4.69 -2.23 11.20
C SER A 18 4.91 -1.61 12.58
N ASN A 19 5.17 -0.30 12.65
CA ASN A 19 5.27 0.43 13.92
C ASN A 19 3.96 0.39 14.72
N CYS A 20 2.82 0.35 14.02
CA CYS A 20 1.51 0.21 14.63
C CYS A 20 1.09 -1.25 14.88
N TYR A 21 2.01 -2.21 14.75
CA TYR A 21 1.75 -3.65 14.87
C TYR A 21 0.58 -4.13 13.98
N ARG A 22 0.42 -3.53 12.80
CA ARG A 22 -0.53 -3.97 11.78
C ARG A 22 0.15 -4.95 10.85
N SER A 23 -0.36 -6.17 10.79
CA SER A 23 0.05 -7.16 9.80
C SER A 23 -0.25 -6.65 8.40
N ILE A 24 0.64 -6.92 7.45
CA ILE A 24 0.42 -6.70 6.03
C ILE A 24 -0.04 -8.04 5.46
N GLU A 25 -1.29 -8.09 4.99
CA GLU A 25 -1.95 -9.30 4.50
C GLU A 25 -1.82 -9.44 2.97
N LEU A 26 -1.81 -8.31 2.24
CA LEU A 26 -1.62 -8.29 0.80
C LEU A 26 -0.70 -7.13 0.39
N PHE A 27 0.22 -7.42 -0.52
CA PHE A 27 0.91 -6.44 -1.35
C PHE A 27 0.75 -6.89 -2.80
N ARG A 28 0.12 -6.07 -3.63
CA ARG A 28 -0.13 -6.39 -5.04
C ARG A 28 0.09 -5.17 -5.92
N TYR A 29 0.90 -5.33 -6.95
CA TYR A 29 0.98 -4.36 -8.05
C TYR A 29 0.00 -4.74 -9.16
N ASP A 30 -0.82 -3.79 -9.59
CA ASP A 30 -1.70 -3.90 -10.76
C ASP A 30 -1.05 -3.19 -11.96
N SER A 31 -0.75 -3.96 -13.00
CA SER A 31 -0.08 -3.43 -14.20
C SER A 31 -0.99 -2.64 -15.13
N GLU A 32 -2.30 -2.91 -15.13
CA GLU A 32 -3.27 -2.20 -15.97
C GLU A 32 -3.51 -0.79 -15.41
N ARG A 33 -3.72 -0.70 -14.10
CA ARG A 33 -3.95 0.58 -13.40
C ARG A 33 -2.67 1.32 -13.01
N LYS A 34 -1.54 0.60 -12.99
CA LYS A 34 -0.24 1.09 -12.48
C LYS A 34 -0.32 1.54 -11.02
N GLU A 35 -0.97 0.73 -10.20
CA GLU A 35 -1.23 1.00 -8.77
C GLU A 35 -0.62 -0.11 -7.90
N ILE A 36 -0.21 0.22 -6.68
CA ILE A 36 0.07 -0.77 -5.63
C ILE A 36 -1.10 -0.77 -4.65
N PHE A 37 -1.63 -1.96 -4.37
CA PHE A 37 -2.61 -2.20 -3.32
C PHE A 37 -1.93 -2.85 -2.11
N LEU A 38 -2.20 -2.30 -0.93
CA LEU A 38 -1.84 -2.86 0.35
C LEU A 38 -3.11 -3.16 1.15
N ILE A 39 -3.23 -4.39 1.65
CA ILE A 39 -4.24 -4.75 2.66
C ILE A 39 -3.50 -5.06 3.95
N ALA A 40 -3.92 -4.44 5.04
CA ALA A 40 -3.29 -4.56 6.34
C ALA A 40 -4.29 -4.47 7.50
N GLY A 41 -3.79 -4.69 8.71
CA GLY A 41 -4.60 -4.69 9.92
C GLY A 41 -5.44 -5.96 10.04
N LYS A 42 -5.99 -6.22 11.23
CA LYS A 42 -6.79 -7.44 11.46
C LYS A 42 -7.98 -7.47 10.50
N GLN A 43 -8.15 -8.59 9.79
CA GLN A 43 -9.28 -8.82 8.88
C GLN A 43 -9.34 -7.81 7.72
N GLY A 44 -8.19 -7.31 7.26
CA GLY A 44 -8.14 -6.37 6.12
C GLY A 44 -8.81 -5.02 6.37
N THR A 45 -8.84 -4.54 7.61
CA THR A 45 -9.46 -3.24 7.99
C THR A 45 -8.74 -2.00 7.46
N ILE A 46 -7.56 -2.18 6.86
CA ILE A 46 -6.77 -1.11 6.26
C ILE A 46 -6.52 -1.45 4.80
N GLU A 47 -7.08 -0.66 3.91
CA GLU A 47 -6.82 -0.74 2.48
C GLU A 47 -6.12 0.55 2.03
N ILE A 48 -5.02 0.41 1.29
CA ILE A 48 -4.25 1.54 0.80
C ILE A 48 -3.92 1.32 -0.68
N THR A 49 -4.16 2.35 -1.48
CA THR A 49 -3.77 2.42 -2.88
C THR A 49 -2.64 3.43 -3.05
N ILE A 50 -1.58 3.06 -3.79
CA ILE A 50 -0.45 3.93 -4.14
C ILE A 50 -0.39 4.11 -5.65
N PHE A 51 -0.57 5.35 -6.11
CA PHE A 51 -0.59 5.72 -7.52
C PHE A 51 0.82 5.83 -8.10
N ALA A 52 0.94 5.83 -9.43
CA ALA A 52 2.22 5.83 -10.15
C ALA A 52 3.18 6.99 -9.77
N ASN A 53 2.64 8.13 -9.34
CA ASN A 53 3.41 9.31 -8.89
C ASN A 53 3.87 9.22 -7.42
N GLY A 54 3.51 8.16 -6.69
CA GLY A 54 3.80 7.99 -5.27
C GLY A 54 2.82 8.69 -4.32
N GLU A 55 1.77 9.33 -4.84
CA GLU A 55 0.61 9.68 -4.01
C GLU A 55 -0.11 8.41 -3.55
N TRP A 56 -0.83 8.51 -2.44
CA TRP A 56 -1.53 7.37 -1.87
C TRP A 56 -2.83 7.80 -1.22
N ARG A 57 -3.76 6.84 -1.10
CA ARG A 57 -5.06 7.05 -0.47
C ARG A 57 -5.37 5.87 0.46
N TYR A 58 -5.99 6.17 1.59
CA TYR A 58 -6.67 5.19 2.42
C TYR A 58 -8.06 4.93 1.86
N ASP A 59 -8.34 3.67 1.52
CA ASP A 59 -9.63 3.25 1.02
C ASP A 59 -10.50 2.82 2.21
N VAL A 60 -11.67 3.46 2.34
CA VAL A 60 -12.68 3.09 3.34
C VAL A 60 -13.66 2.16 2.63
N ALA A 61 -13.80 0.93 3.13
CA ALA A 61 -14.89 0.04 2.76
C ALA A 61 -16.18 0.41 3.50
#